data_AF-A0AA35SUI3-F1
#
_entry.id   AF-A0AA35SUI3-F1
#
_cell.length_a   1.000
_cell.length_b   1.000
_cell.length_c   1.000
_cell.angle_alpha   90.00
_cell.angle_beta   90.00
_cell.angle_gamma   90.00
#
_symmetry.space_group_name_H-M   'P 1'
#
loop_
_entity.id
_entity.type
_entity.pdbx_description
1 polymer ?
#
loop_
_entity_poly.entity_id
_entity_poly.type
_entity_poly.pdbx_seq_one_letter_code
_entity_poly.pdbx_strand_id
1 'polypeptide(L)'
;MKVAVDIDKAQVAEYYRMMMLIRRFEEASARLYMQRLIRGFLHLYIEIILREAIAQGLREALEQDENVFILGEDIGEYDGAYAVTRGFLTDFGPERIRDTPISESGFVGAAVGAALVGMRPIVEIMTINFSLLAMDQIINHAAKLRYMSNGQLTVPMVIRTVTAARSLLRPTRRDFAERLVSPLGAGLKRKNPLATELTMPQMGYDMQEGTVVRWLKAEGSNVELGEPVAEIETDKAVVEFESYASGVCRRYWSQRDQQCRRMRLLPKEPSQAARVFATPVARQLAYDSGIDLAAVDGTGPGGRIVKEDVLRVIEADTETTPEPEPTPEPVAEVEVQPEAEPEVEPVVEVEAEPEPELVPLSRMRQQIARVTIRSKSEKPHFYVNTDVDMTEAMMLRAQINQAMAADGVRATVNDLIIAASVIALKRFPKFNAYYEEGGLRMNDEVNVGIAMAVEEGL
;
A
#
# COMPACT_ATOMS: atom_id res chain seq x y z
N MET A 1 -24.25 -12.33 19.84
CA MET A 1 -25.70 -12.65 19.74
C MET A 1 -26.10 -12.44 18.29
N LYS A 2 -26.09 -13.50 17.46
CA LYS A 2 -26.61 -13.42 16.08
C LYS A 2 -28.11 -13.20 16.21
N VAL A 3 -28.61 -12.05 15.77
CA VAL A 3 -30.05 -11.88 15.56
C VAL A 3 -30.35 -12.68 14.30
N ALA A 4 -30.77 -13.94 14.47
CA ALA A 4 -31.39 -14.67 13.38
C ALA A 4 -32.67 -13.92 13.05
N VAL A 5 -32.68 -13.21 11.92
CA VAL A 5 -33.91 -12.67 11.37
C VAL A 5 -34.58 -13.86 10.69
N ASP A 6 -35.52 -14.48 11.40
CA ASP A 6 -36.34 -15.57 10.89
C ASP A 6 -37.35 -14.96 9.90
N ILE A 7 -36.93 -14.80 8.64
CA ILE A 7 -37.80 -14.28 7.58
C ILE A 7 -38.55 -15.45 6.99
N ASP A 8 -39.86 -15.52 7.22
CA ASP A 8 -40.68 -16.57 6.65
C ASP A 8 -40.89 -16.39 5.13
N LYS A 9 -41.30 -17.47 4.44
CA LYS A 9 -41.53 -17.44 2.99
C LYS A 9 -42.60 -16.41 2.55
N ALA A 10 -43.54 -16.09 3.42
CA ALA A 10 -44.56 -15.08 3.16
C ALA A 10 -43.97 -13.66 3.26
N GLN A 11 -43.07 -13.41 4.22
CA GLN A 11 -42.32 -12.16 4.34
C GLN A 11 -41.35 -11.98 3.18
N VAL A 12 -40.65 -13.04 2.73
CA VAL A 12 -39.84 -12.98 1.49
C VAL A 12 -40.71 -12.66 0.28
N ALA A 13 -41.89 -13.27 0.16
CA ALA A 13 -42.82 -12.98 -0.93
C ALA A 13 -43.38 -11.55 -0.86
N GLU A 14 -43.59 -11.02 0.35
CA GLU A 14 -44.04 -9.64 0.57
C GLU A 14 -42.93 -8.64 0.19
N TYR A 15 -41.69 -8.89 0.61
CA TYR A 15 -40.53 -8.09 0.22
C TYR A 15 -40.29 -8.15 -1.29
N TYR A 16 -40.41 -9.32 -1.91
CA TYR A 16 -40.31 -9.47 -3.35
C TYR A 16 -41.42 -8.72 -4.09
N ARG A 17 -42.66 -8.75 -3.60
CA ARG A 17 -43.76 -7.94 -4.16
C ARG A 17 -43.48 -6.45 -4.02
N MET A 18 -42.94 -6.01 -2.88
CA MET A 18 -42.54 -4.63 -2.65
C MET A 18 -41.44 -4.19 -3.62
N MET A 19 -40.40 -5.01 -3.81
CA MET A 19 -39.31 -4.77 -4.75
C MET A 19 -39.80 -4.74 -6.21
N MET A 20 -40.69 -5.65 -6.59
CA MET A 20 -41.32 -5.66 -7.92
C MET A 20 -42.21 -4.43 -8.15
N LEU A 21 -42.89 -3.94 -7.12
CA LEU A 21 -43.67 -2.70 -7.15
C LEU A 21 -42.77 -1.49 -7.37
N ILE A 22 -41.63 -1.42 -6.68
CA ILE A 22 -40.62 -0.38 -6.84
C ILE A 22 -40.06 -0.41 -8.28
N ARG A 23 -39.68 -1.58 -8.77
CA ARG A 23 -39.13 -1.72 -10.13
C ARG A 23 -40.13 -1.36 -11.23
N ARG A 24 -41.40 -1.75 -11.09
CA ARG A 24 -42.47 -1.34 -12.01
C ARG A 24 -42.76 0.15 -11.93
N PHE A 25 -42.68 0.74 -10.75
CA PHE A 25 -42.81 2.17 -10.55
C PHE A 25 -41.66 2.93 -11.24
N GLU A 26 -40.43 2.42 -11.16
CA GLU A 26 -39.25 2.97 -11.84
C GLU A 26 -39.39 2.92 -13.36
N GLU A 27 -39.75 1.76 -13.93
CA GLU A 27 -39.97 1.61 -15.37
C GLU A 27 -41.09 2.54 -15.88
N ALA A 28 -42.19 2.65 -15.13
CA ALA A 28 -43.29 3.54 -15.46
C ALA A 28 -42.86 5.02 -15.37
N SER A 29 -42.11 5.40 -14.34
CA SER A 29 -41.62 6.78 -14.15
C SER A 29 -40.60 7.16 -15.22
N ALA A 30 -39.67 6.27 -15.57
CA ALA A 30 -38.73 6.47 -16.67
C ALA A 30 -39.44 6.65 -18.01
N ARG A 31 -40.46 5.82 -18.29
CA ARG A 31 -41.30 5.95 -19.49
C ARG A 31 -42.04 7.29 -19.53
N LEU A 32 -42.66 7.69 -18.43
CA LEU A 32 -43.40 8.96 -18.33
C LEU A 32 -42.47 10.18 -18.41
N TYR A 33 -41.24 10.07 -17.87
CA TYR A 33 -40.21 11.10 -17.98
C TYR A 33 -39.71 11.25 -19.42
N MET A 34 -39.43 10.16 -20.11
CA MET A 34 -39.07 10.17 -21.54
C MET A 34 -40.18 10.77 -22.42
N GLN A 35 -41.44 10.54 -22.06
CA GLN A 35 -42.61 11.14 -22.72
C GLN A 35 -42.85 12.62 -22.35
N ARG A 36 -42.00 13.20 -21.49
CA ARG A 36 -42.13 14.57 -20.93
C ARG A 36 -43.45 14.82 -20.18
N LEU A 37 -44.12 13.76 -19.73
CA LEU A 37 -45.38 13.84 -18.98
C LEU A 37 -45.15 14.16 -17.50
N ILE A 38 -43.97 13.82 -16.97
CA ILE A 38 -43.49 14.23 -15.66
C ILE A 38 -42.17 14.99 -15.80
N ARG A 39 -41.94 15.97 -14.92
CA ARG A 39 -40.75 16.84 -14.95
C ARG A 39 -39.52 16.21 -14.29
N GLY A 40 -39.67 15.05 -13.65
CA GLY A 40 -38.64 14.29 -12.95
C GLY A 40 -39.26 13.34 -11.91
N PHE A 41 -38.46 12.42 -11.37
CA PHE A 41 -38.80 11.57 -10.23
C PHE A 41 -37.61 11.48 -9.28
N LEU A 42 -37.86 11.41 -7.96
CA LEU A 42 -36.81 11.35 -6.93
C LEU A 42 -36.53 9.90 -6.55
N HIS A 43 -35.31 9.43 -6.80
CA HIS A 43 -34.81 8.17 -6.25
C HIS A 43 -34.28 8.42 -4.83
N LEU A 44 -34.82 7.71 -3.83
CA LEU A 44 -34.13 7.57 -2.55
C LEU A 44 -32.97 6.60 -2.78
N TYR A 45 -31.78 7.15 -3.00
CA TYR A 45 -30.56 6.38 -2.82
C TYR A 45 -30.51 5.99 -1.35
N ILE A 46 -30.68 4.70 -1.07
CA ILE A 46 -30.15 4.16 0.18
C ILE A 46 -28.64 4.35 0.05
N GLU A 47 -28.05 5.17 0.90
CA GLU A 47 -26.59 5.27 1.00
C GLU A 47 -26.06 3.89 1.38
N ILE A 48 -25.59 3.14 0.38
CA ILE A 48 -24.89 1.88 0.58
C ILE A 48 -23.40 2.17 0.64
N ILE A 49 -22.71 1.51 1.58
CA ILE A 49 -21.26 1.65 1.69
C ILE A 49 -20.63 0.96 0.48
N LEU A 50 -19.59 1.54 -0.13
CA LEU A 50 -18.92 0.99 -1.32
C LEU A 50 -18.56 -0.51 -1.16
N ARG A 51 -18.15 -0.92 0.04
CA ARG A 51 -17.90 -2.34 0.39
C ARG A 51 -19.12 -3.22 0.14
N GLU A 52 -20.30 -2.78 0.55
CA GLU A 52 -21.56 -3.54 0.43
C GLU A 52 -22.01 -3.59 -1.03
N ALA A 53 -21.84 -2.51 -1.79
CA ALA A 53 -22.08 -2.50 -3.22
C ALA A 53 -21.19 -3.51 -3.97
N ILE A 54 -19.89 -3.55 -3.64
CA ILE A 54 -18.95 -4.51 -4.24
C ILE A 54 -19.32 -5.94 -3.82
N ALA A 55 -19.60 -6.17 -2.54
CA ALA A 55 -20.00 -7.49 -2.05
C ALA A 55 -21.27 -8.00 -2.75
N GLN A 56 -22.26 -7.14 -2.95
CA GLN A 56 -23.47 -7.49 -3.68
C GLN A 56 -23.16 -7.87 -5.13
N GLY A 57 -22.35 -7.08 -5.85
CA GLY A 57 -21.99 -7.40 -7.23
C GLY A 57 -21.20 -8.71 -7.37
N LEU A 58 -20.31 -9.01 -6.43
CA LEU A 58 -19.56 -10.28 -6.41
C LEU A 58 -20.48 -11.47 -6.11
N ARG A 59 -21.42 -11.31 -5.18
CA ARG A 59 -22.42 -12.32 -4.85
C ARG A 59 -23.32 -12.64 -6.04
N GLU A 60 -23.84 -11.61 -6.72
CA GLU A 60 -24.64 -11.77 -7.93
C GLU A 60 -23.86 -12.52 -9.04
N ALA A 61 -22.57 -12.21 -9.22
CA ALA A 61 -21.72 -12.93 -10.18
C ALA A 61 -21.52 -14.40 -9.81
N LEU A 62 -21.33 -14.72 -8.53
CA LEU A 62 -21.20 -16.10 -8.04
C LEU A 62 -22.50 -16.90 -8.15
N GLU A 63 -23.65 -16.25 -7.95
CA GLU A 63 -24.98 -16.86 -8.06
C GLU A 63 -25.38 -17.13 -9.51
N GLN A 64 -25.00 -16.26 -10.44
CA GLN A 64 -25.43 -16.35 -11.84
C GLN A 64 -24.58 -17.29 -12.70
N ASP A 65 -23.30 -17.51 -12.36
CA ASP A 65 -22.38 -18.31 -13.17
C ASP A 65 -21.53 -19.24 -12.30
N GLU A 66 -21.69 -20.54 -12.51
CA GLU A 66 -20.95 -21.59 -11.79
C GLU A 66 -19.44 -21.56 -12.06
N ASN A 67 -19.03 -20.97 -13.18
CA ASN A 67 -17.61 -20.85 -13.56
C ASN A 67 -16.91 -19.69 -12.84
N VAL A 68 -17.65 -18.81 -12.16
CA VAL A 68 -17.07 -17.69 -11.40
C VAL A 68 -16.56 -18.21 -10.08
N PHE A 69 -15.33 -17.89 -9.70
CA PHE A 69 -14.82 -18.20 -8.35
C PHE A 69 -13.86 -17.11 -7.90
N ILE A 70 -13.71 -16.95 -6.59
CA ILE A 70 -12.82 -15.96 -6.00
C ILE A 70 -11.62 -16.65 -5.40
N LEU A 71 -10.43 -16.13 -5.69
CA LEU A 71 -9.18 -16.55 -5.06
C LEU A 71 -8.37 -15.34 -4.59
N GLY A 72 -7.75 -15.46 -3.44
CA GLY A 72 -6.98 -14.36 -2.86
C GLY A 72 -6.56 -14.63 -1.43
N GLU A 73 -5.89 -13.65 -0.85
CA GLU A 73 -5.35 -13.76 0.51
C GLU A 73 -6.41 -13.41 1.56
N ASP A 74 -6.55 -14.27 2.56
CA ASP A 74 -7.44 -14.09 3.71
C ASP A 74 -8.93 -13.87 3.34
N ILE A 75 -9.39 -14.30 2.16
CA ILE A 75 -10.76 -14.07 1.66
C ILE A 75 -11.78 -15.07 2.18
N GLY A 76 -11.33 -16.26 2.59
CA GLY A 76 -12.14 -17.38 3.03
C GLY A 76 -12.32 -17.36 4.55
N GLU A 77 -11.45 -18.06 5.29
CA GLU A 77 -11.61 -18.24 6.75
C GLU A 77 -11.60 -16.93 7.54
N TYR A 78 -10.97 -15.88 7.01
CA TYR A 78 -10.85 -14.57 7.66
C TYR A 78 -11.83 -13.51 7.13
N ASP A 79 -12.81 -13.90 6.31
CA ASP A 79 -13.85 -13.02 5.77
C ASP A 79 -13.33 -11.82 4.93
N GLY A 80 -12.09 -11.89 4.45
CA GLY A 80 -11.43 -10.84 3.68
C GLY A 80 -10.87 -9.71 4.55
N ALA A 81 -9.65 -9.26 4.25
CA ALA A 81 -8.97 -8.16 4.96
C ALA A 81 -9.80 -6.86 5.02
N TYR A 82 -10.70 -6.64 4.05
CA TYR A 82 -11.60 -5.48 3.97
C TYR A 82 -13.09 -5.83 4.18
N ALA A 83 -13.38 -7.06 4.62
CA ALA A 83 -14.72 -7.57 4.86
C ALA A 83 -15.68 -7.53 3.66
N VAL A 84 -15.16 -7.53 2.43
CA VAL A 84 -15.98 -7.57 1.21
C VAL A 84 -16.51 -8.98 0.96
N THR A 85 -15.70 -10.01 1.21
CA THR A 85 -16.04 -11.44 1.02
C THR A 85 -16.63 -12.09 2.27
N ARG A 86 -17.04 -11.28 3.25
CA ARG A 86 -17.58 -11.79 4.52
C ARG A 86 -18.74 -12.75 4.29
N GLY A 87 -18.64 -13.95 4.84
CA GLY A 87 -19.64 -15.01 4.74
C GLY A 87 -19.64 -15.78 3.41
N PHE A 88 -18.82 -15.40 2.43
CA PHE A 88 -18.86 -16.03 1.10
C PHE A 88 -18.41 -17.48 1.16
N LEU A 89 -17.41 -17.82 1.99
CA LEU A 89 -16.98 -19.21 2.17
C LEU A 89 -18.11 -20.09 2.73
N THR A 90 -18.94 -19.53 3.62
CA THR A 90 -20.11 -20.25 4.16
C THR A 90 -21.19 -20.43 3.11
N ASP A 91 -21.44 -19.40 2.30
CA ASP A 91 -22.54 -19.38 1.33
C ASP A 91 -22.22 -20.19 0.06
N PHE A 92 -20.97 -20.17 -0.41
CA PHE A 92 -20.56 -20.75 -1.70
C PHE A 92 -19.59 -21.92 -1.59
N GLY A 93 -19.01 -22.17 -0.41
CA GLY A 93 -18.10 -23.27 -0.15
C GLY A 93 -16.66 -23.08 -0.68
N PRO A 94 -15.75 -24.00 -0.31
CA PRO A 94 -14.31 -23.90 -0.58
C PRO A 94 -13.92 -24.09 -2.05
N GLU A 95 -14.83 -24.61 -2.89
CA GLU A 95 -14.58 -24.72 -4.34
C GLU A 95 -14.71 -23.37 -5.06
N ARG A 96 -15.57 -22.50 -4.54
CA ARG A 96 -15.89 -21.19 -5.11
C ARG A 96 -15.10 -20.05 -4.46
N ILE A 97 -14.69 -20.21 -3.20
CA ILE A 97 -13.92 -19.22 -2.43
C ILE A 97 -12.63 -19.88 -1.93
N ARG A 98 -11.49 -19.45 -2.47
CA ARG A 98 -10.19 -20.09 -2.24
C ARG A 98 -9.18 -19.15 -1.61
N ASP A 99 -8.78 -19.47 -0.38
CA ASP A 99 -7.63 -18.84 0.25
C ASP A 99 -6.33 -19.28 -0.44
N THR A 100 -5.44 -18.32 -0.69
CA THR A 100 -4.16 -18.56 -1.36
C THR A 100 -2.98 -18.22 -0.46
N PRO A 101 -1.81 -18.83 -0.67
CA PRO A 101 -0.56 -18.36 -0.06
C PRO A 101 -0.26 -16.90 -0.45
N ILE A 102 0.63 -16.25 0.31
CA ILE A 102 1.17 -14.92 0.01
C ILE A 102 2.14 -15.03 -1.19
N SER A 103 1.56 -15.24 -2.36
CA SER A 103 2.26 -15.42 -3.64
C SER A 103 1.37 -14.92 -4.77
N GLU A 104 1.39 -13.61 -4.98
CA GLU A 104 0.54 -12.92 -5.94
C GLU A 104 0.80 -13.39 -7.37
N SER A 105 2.07 -13.62 -7.72
CA SER A 105 2.42 -14.24 -9.00
C SER A 105 1.82 -15.65 -9.16
N GLY A 106 1.84 -16.45 -8.10
CA GLY A 106 1.34 -17.82 -8.10
C GLY A 106 -0.16 -17.88 -8.32
N PHE A 107 -0.93 -17.17 -7.48
CA PHE A 107 -2.39 -17.23 -7.58
C PHE A 107 -2.95 -16.45 -8.77
N VAL A 108 -2.33 -15.33 -9.19
CA VAL A 108 -2.71 -14.66 -10.44
C VAL A 108 -2.40 -15.55 -11.64
N GLY A 109 -1.26 -16.25 -11.64
CA GLY A 109 -0.91 -17.21 -12.70
C GLY A 109 -1.90 -18.37 -12.78
N ALA A 110 -2.30 -18.94 -11.64
CA ALA A 110 -3.32 -19.97 -11.58
C ALA A 110 -4.67 -19.48 -12.12
N ALA A 111 -5.05 -18.23 -11.81
CA ALA A 111 -6.25 -17.62 -12.37
C ALA A 111 -6.16 -17.42 -13.88
N VAL A 112 -5.01 -17.02 -14.43
CA VAL A 112 -4.81 -16.96 -15.89
C VAL A 112 -5.03 -18.33 -16.52
N GLY A 113 -4.45 -19.39 -15.96
CA GLY A 113 -4.65 -20.76 -16.41
C GLY A 113 -6.12 -21.19 -16.37
N ALA A 114 -6.81 -20.90 -15.26
CA ALA A 114 -8.23 -21.18 -15.10
C ALA A 114 -9.10 -20.44 -16.14
N ALA A 115 -8.78 -19.18 -16.41
CA ALA A 115 -9.49 -18.37 -17.40
C ALA A 115 -9.32 -18.92 -18.83
N LEU A 116 -8.15 -19.47 -19.17
CA LEU A 116 -7.90 -20.10 -20.47
C LEU A 116 -8.75 -21.36 -20.70
N VAL A 117 -9.11 -22.09 -19.64
CA VAL A 117 -9.96 -23.30 -19.73
C VAL A 117 -11.46 -23.00 -19.54
N GLY A 118 -11.86 -21.72 -19.57
CA GLY A 118 -13.26 -21.30 -19.57
C GLY A 118 -13.81 -20.88 -18.20
N MET A 119 -12.99 -20.91 -17.13
CA MET A 119 -13.40 -20.37 -15.83
C MET A 119 -13.40 -18.84 -15.84
N ARG A 120 -14.05 -18.22 -14.85
CA ARG A 120 -14.14 -16.76 -14.70
C ARG A 120 -13.60 -16.32 -13.34
N PRO A 121 -12.29 -16.39 -13.13
CA PRO A 121 -11.71 -16.09 -11.83
C PRO A 121 -11.80 -14.61 -11.48
N ILE A 122 -12.08 -14.35 -10.21
CA ILE A 122 -11.96 -13.06 -9.55
C ILE A 122 -10.79 -13.16 -8.59
N VAL A 123 -9.71 -12.47 -8.91
CA VAL A 123 -8.49 -12.46 -8.10
C VAL A 123 -8.54 -11.27 -7.14
N GLU A 124 -8.44 -11.53 -5.85
CA GLU A 124 -8.37 -10.50 -4.82
C GLU A 124 -6.93 -10.35 -4.32
N ILE A 125 -6.28 -9.27 -4.73
CA ILE A 125 -4.94 -8.89 -4.24
C ILE A 125 -5.11 -7.92 -3.09
N MET A 126 -4.52 -8.24 -1.93
CA MET A 126 -4.72 -7.52 -0.68
C MET A 126 -4.54 -6.01 -0.82
N THR A 127 -3.49 -5.54 -1.50
CA THR A 127 -3.31 -4.10 -1.82
C THR A 127 -2.67 -3.90 -3.17
N ILE A 128 -2.88 -2.73 -3.78
CA ILE A 128 -2.39 -2.44 -5.14
C ILE A 128 -0.86 -2.54 -5.27
N ASN A 129 -0.11 -2.34 -4.18
CA ASN A 129 1.35 -2.44 -4.22
C ASN A 129 1.82 -3.87 -4.53
N PHE A 130 1.05 -4.87 -4.11
CA PHE A 130 1.37 -6.27 -4.34
C PHE A 130 1.04 -6.73 -5.77
N SER A 131 0.30 -5.94 -6.55
CA SER A 131 0.13 -6.24 -7.98
C SER A 131 1.45 -6.19 -8.74
N LEU A 132 2.46 -5.49 -8.21
CA LEU A 132 3.80 -5.46 -8.77
C LEU A 132 4.47 -6.84 -8.74
N LEU A 133 4.15 -7.67 -7.74
CA LEU A 133 4.69 -9.03 -7.62
C LEU A 133 4.10 -9.98 -8.68
N ALA A 134 2.91 -9.68 -9.19
CA ALA A 134 2.22 -10.43 -10.24
C ALA A 134 2.29 -9.77 -11.62
N MET A 135 3.17 -8.78 -11.81
CA MET A 135 3.16 -7.94 -13.00
C MET A 135 3.34 -8.73 -14.30
N ASP A 136 4.19 -9.75 -14.27
CA ASP A 136 4.42 -10.63 -15.42
C ASP A 136 3.14 -11.37 -15.84
N GLN A 137 2.42 -11.96 -14.88
CA GLN A 137 1.17 -12.67 -15.14
C GLN A 137 0.07 -11.73 -15.63
N ILE A 138 0.03 -10.49 -15.13
CA ILE A 138 -0.96 -9.48 -15.55
C ILE A 138 -0.67 -8.97 -16.96
N ILE A 139 0.56 -8.51 -17.21
CA ILE A 139 0.93 -7.84 -18.47
C ILE A 139 1.22 -8.86 -19.57
N ASN A 140 2.11 -9.81 -19.31
CA ASN A 140 2.62 -10.69 -20.36
C ASN A 140 1.70 -11.88 -20.62
N HIS A 141 0.95 -12.34 -19.63
CA HIS A 141 -0.01 -13.43 -19.84
C HIS A 141 -1.43 -12.89 -20.06
N ALA A 142 -2.10 -12.39 -19.01
CA ALA A 142 -3.51 -12.05 -19.08
C ALA A 142 -3.84 -11.03 -20.19
N ALA A 143 -3.06 -9.93 -20.29
CA ALA A 143 -3.33 -8.87 -21.25
C ALA A 143 -2.87 -9.19 -22.68
N LYS A 144 -1.72 -9.87 -22.86
CA LYS A 144 -1.13 -10.10 -24.19
C LYS A 144 -1.55 -11.39 -24.87
N LEU A 145 -1.97 -12.43 -24.16
CA LEU A 145 -2.29 -13.72 -24.77
C LEU A 145 -3.33 -13.64 -25.89
N ARG A 146 -4.34 -12.76 -25.75
CA ARG A 146 -5.32 -12.54 -26.81
C ARG A 146 -4.71 -11.95 -28.08
N TYR A 147 -3.75 -11.05 -27.94
CA TYR A 147 -3.05 -10.45 -29.08
C TYR A 147 -2.08 -11.46 -29.71
N MET A 148 -1.24 -12.12 -28.91
CA MET A 148 -0.24 -13.09 -29.39
C MET A 148 -0.86 -14.29 -30.09
N SER A 149 -2.05 -14.71 -29.67
CA SER A 149 -2.81 -15.79 -30.29
C SER A 149 -3.70 -15.33 -31.46
N ASN A 150 -3.59 -14.08 -31.91
CA ASN A 150 -4.44 -13.49 -32.94
C ASN A 150 -5.96 -13.69 -32.65
N GLY A 151 -6.35 -13.54 -31.39
CA GLY A 151 -7.72 -13.68 -30.93
C GLY A 151 -8.20 -15.11 -30.68
N GLN A 152 -7.34 -16.13 -30.84
CA GLN A 152 -7.72 -17.53 -30.59
C GLN A 152 -7.89 -17.85 -29.10
N LEU A 153 -7.13 -17.18 -28.23
CA LEU A 153 -7.22 -17.34 -26.78
C LEU A 153 -7.79 -16.07 -26.13
N THR A 154 -8.60 -16.26 -25.09
CA THR A 154 -9.13 -15.17 -24.26
C THR A 154 -8.94 -15.49 -22.80
N VAL A 155 -8.58 -14.49 -21.99
CA VAL A 155 -8.36 -14.63 -20.55
C VAL A 155 -9.39 -13.77 -19.80
N PRO A 156 -10.66 -14.20 -19.70
CA PRO A 156 -11.69 -13.46 -18.98
C PRO A 156 -11.48 -13.59 -17.47
N MET A 157 -10.99 -12.53 -16.83
CA MET A 157 -10.79 -12.49 -15.39
C MET A 157 -10.97 -11.09 -14.83
N VAL A 158 -11.21 -10.99 -13.52
CA VAL A 158 -11.26 -9.72 -12.79
C VAL A 158 -10.15 -9.73 -11.75
N ILE A 159 -9.35 -8.66 -11.70
CA ILE A 159 -8.41 -8.43 -10.59
C ILE A 159 -8.99 -7.30 -9.74
N ARG A 160 -9.32 -7.62 -8.50
CA ARG A 160 -9.78 -6.67 -7.49
C ARG A 160 -8.63 -6.37 -6.54
N THR A 161 -8.40 -5.09 -6.29
CA THR A 161 -7.45 -4.65 -5.27
C THR A 161 -7.94 -3.35 -4.64
N VAL A 162 -7.32 -2.94 -3.55
CA VAL A 162 -7.59 -1.66 -2.90
C VAL A 162 -6.40 -0.73 -2.97
N THR A 163 -6.70 0.55 -3.14
CA THR A 163 -5.72 1.64 -3.12
C THR A 163 -5.87 2.40 -1.82
N ALA A 164 -4.97 2.19 -0.85
CA ALA A 164 -4.94 2.98 0.37
C ALA A 164 -3.52 3.11 0.94
N ALA A 165 -3.10 4.35 1.21
CA ALA A 165 -1.89 4.67 1.96
C ALA A 165 -2.16 4.55 3.48
N ARG A 166 -1.50 3.57 4.13
CA ARG A 166 -1.14 3.47 5.56
C ARG A 166 -2.24 3.66 6.62
N SER A 167 -2.61 2.55 7.31
CA SER A 167 -2.93 2.46 8.77
C SER A 167 -3.57 1.11 9.17
N LEU A 168 -4.00 0.27 8.23
CA LEU A 168 -4.87 -0.88 8.53
C LEU A 168 -4.28 -2.26 8.25
N LEU A 169 -3.00 -2.35 7.86
CA LEU A 169 -2.34 -3.64 7.64
C LEU A 169 -1.74 -4.13 8.96
N ARG A 170 -2.58 -4.69 9.81
CA ARG A 170 -2.18 -5.65 10.83
C ARG A 170 -2.90 -6.96 10.48
N PRO A 171 -2.22 -8.11 10.36
CA PRO A 171 -2.89 -9.40 10.21
C PRO A 171 -3.90 -9.54 11.34
N THR A 172 -5.18 -9.62 11.01
CA THR A 172 -6.26 -9.70 12.00
C THR A 172 -6.37 -11.14 12.47
N ARG A 173 -5.41 -11.60 13.29
CA ARG A 173 -5.63 -12.75 14.15
C ARG A 173 -5.89 -12.29 15.58
N ARG A 174 -7.10 -12.64 16.04
CA ARG A 174 -7.64 -12.64 17.42
C ARG A 174 -7.80 -11.27 18.08
N ASP A 175 -9.05 -10.78 18.08
CA ASP A 175 -9.71 -10.15 19.24
C ASP A 175 -11.18 -9.78 18.91
N PHE A 176 -11.97 -10.76 18.47
CA PHE A 176 -13.40 -10.57 18.20
C PHE A 176 -14.32 -10.86 19.41
N ALA A 177 -13.76 -11.07 20.61
CA ALA A 177 -14.54 -11.55 21.75
C ALA A 177 -15.04 -10.49 22.75
N GLU A 178 -14.56 -9.24 22.76
CA GLU A 178 -14.89 -8.31 23.88
C GLU A 178 -15.84 -7.15 23.55
N ARG A 179 -16.41 -7.07 22.35
CA ARG A 179 -17.23 -5.89 21.96
C ARG A 179 -18.74 -6.03 22.12
N LEU A 180 -19.22 -7.09 22.78
CA LEU A 180 -20.65 -7.41 22.84
C LEU A 180 -21.22 -7.63 24.26
N VAL A 181 -20.78 -6.92 25.30
CA VAL A 181 -21.62 -6.69 26.49
C VAL A 181 -21.27 -5.37 27.20
N SER A 182 -22.14 -4.35 27.08
CA SER A 182 -22.59 -3.43 28.15
C SER A 182 -23.11 -2.10 27.57
N PRO A 183 -24.32 -1.64 27.93
CA PRO A 183 -24.97 -0.49 27.33
C PRO A 183 -24.62 0.84 28.01
N LEU A 184 -24.79 1.92 27.24
CA LEU A 184 -25.18 3.29 27.64
C LEU A 184 -24.48 3.92 28.86
N GLY A 185 -23.63 4.90 28.60
CA GLY A 185 -23.36 6.00 29.54
C GLY A 185 -21.90 6.44 29.64
N ALA A 186 -21.69 7.75 29.54
CA ALA A 186 -20.51 8.53 29.92
C ALA A 186 -19.35 8.65 28.90
N GLY A 187 -19.36 9.81 28.21
CA GLY A 187 -18.18 10.68 28.01
C GLY A 187 -16.98 10.11 27.25
N LEU A 188 -16.85 10.50 25.97
CA LEU A 188 -15.61 10.35 25.22
C LEU A 188 -14.46 11.11 25.93
N LYS A 189 -13.64 10.40 26.71
CA LYS A 189 -12.28 10.83 27.05
C LYS A 189 -11.34 10.35 25.95
N ARG A 190 -10.62 11.30 25.34
CA ARG A 190 -9.56 11.08 24.35
C ARG A 190 -8.54 10.03 24.88
N LYS A 191 -8.34 8.93 24.14
CA LYS A 191 -7.19 8.02 24.37
C LYS A 191 -5.91 8.72 23.90
N ASN A 192 -4.96 8.87 24.82
CA ASN A 192 -3.63 9.43 24.54
C ASN A 192 -2.79 8.36 23.80
N PRO A 193 -2.19 8.65 22.62
CA PRO A 193 -1.62 7.64 21.72
C PRO A 193 -0.13 7.27 21.96
N LEU A 194 0.45 7.58 23.12
CA LEU A 194 1.91 7.55 23.33
C LEU A 194 2.39 6.53 24.37
N ALA A 195 1.86 5.31 24.43
CA ALA A 195 2.37 4.28 25.35
C ALA A 195 2.73 2.98 24.60
N THR A 196 3.93 2.46 24.83
CA THR A 196 4.42 1.21 24.24
C THR A 196 4.13 0.06 25.19
N GLU A 197 3.54 -1.01 24.68
CA GLU A 197 3.17 -2.19 25.46
C GLU A 197 4.21 -3.30 25.24
N LEU A 198 4.85 -3.77 26.32
CA LEU A 198 5.66 -4.98 26.31
C LEU A 198 4.80 -6.21 26.51
N THR A 199 4.84 -7.07 25.51
CA THR A 199 4.18 -8.38 25.48
C THR A 199 5.23 -9.46 25.60
N MET A 200 4.89 -10.60 26.19
CA MET A 200 5.79 -11.75 26.29
C MET A 200 6.31 -12.18 24.90
N PRO A 201 7.63 -12.36 24.74
CA PRO A 201 8.23 -12.84 23.50
C PRO A 201 8.01 -14.35 23.36
N GLN A 202 8.09 -14.84 22.12
CA GLN A 202 7.96 -16.26 21.84
C GLN A 202 9.26 -16.99 22.19
N MET A 203 9.20 -17.87 23.19
CA MET A 203 10.37 -18.58 23.73
C MET A 203 10.33 -20.06 23.31
N GLY A 204 10.55 -20.32 22.02
CA GLY A 204 10.58 -21.68 21.44
C GLY A 204 9.45 -21.97 20.44
N TYR A 205 9.65 -23.03 19.63
CA TYR A 205 8.70 -23.44 18.58
C TYR A 205 7.45 -24.15 19.14
N ASP A 206 7.48 -24.60 20.39
CA ASP A 206 6.46 -25.39 21.07
C ASP A 206 5.78 -24.67 22.25
N MET A 207 6.29 -23.53 22.71
CA MET A 207 5.84 -22.88 23.93
C MET A 207 4.99 -21.62 23.67
N GLN A 208 3.70 -21.66 24.06
CA GLN A 208 2.75 -20.54 23.90
C GLN A 208 2.43 -19.80 25.21
N GLU A 209 2.76 -20.36 26.38
CA GLU A 209 2.42 -19.78 27.68
C GLU A 209 3.57 -19.98 28.68
N GLY A 210 3.95 -18.94 29.43
CA GLY A 210 4.96 -18.98 30.49
C GLY A 210 4.50 -18.22 31.74
N THR A 211 4.96 -18.64 32.91
CA THR A 211 4.54 -18.05 34.19
C THR A 211 5.57 -17.04 34.66
N VAL A 212 5.14 -15.83 35.01
CA VAL A 212 6.06 -14.81 35.56
C VAL A 212 6.28 -15.11 37.03
N VAL A 213 7.51 -15.47 37.40
CA VAL A 213 7.90 -15.76 38.80
C VAL A 213 8.07 -14.45 39.57
N ARG A 214 8.78 -13.50 38.97
CA ARG A 214 9.15 -12.26 39.64
C ARG A 214 9.38 -11.11 38.65
N TRP A 215 8.90 -9.92 39.00
CA TRP A 215 9.26 -8.69 38.31
C TRP A 215 10.55 -8.12 38.89
N LEU A 216 11.52 -7.80 38.04
CA LEU A 216 12.81 -7.23 38.42
C LEU A 216 12.77 -5.69 38.47
N LYS A 217 11.78 -5.08 37.81
CA LYS A 217 11.54 -3.62 37.83
C LYS A 217 10.28 -3.30 38.63
N ALA A 218 10.23 -2.12 39.25
CA ALA A 218 9.07 -1.61 39.97
C ALA A 218 8.31 -0.55 39.16
N GLU A 219 7.04 -0.31 39.50
CA GLU A 219 6.25 0.77 38.88
C GLU A 219 6.94 2.12 39.13
N GLY A 220 7.17 2.87 38.06
CA GLY A 220 7.90 4.15 38.05
C GLY A 220 9.39 4.04 37.70
N SER A 221 9.97 2.83 37.60
CA SER A 221 11.38 2.65 37.26
C SER A 221 11.67 2.88 35.78
N ASN A 222 12.87 3.38 35.49
CA ASN A 222 13.42 3.47 34.13
C ASN A 222 13.84 2.08 33.64
N VAL A 223 13.53 1.80 32.37
CA VAL A 223 13.88 0.56 31.66
C VAL A 223 14.57 0.95 30.34
N GLU A 224 15.75 0.39 30.10
CA GLU A 224 16.47 0.54 28.83
C GLU A 224 16.28 -0.66 27.90
N LEU A 225 16.58 -0.47 26.61
CA LEU A 225 16.52 -1.54 25.61
C LEU A 225 17.56 -2.62 25.96
N GLY A 226 17.13 -3.87 26.08
CA GLY A 226 17.96 -5.01 26.46
C GLY A 226 18.08 -5.25 27.97
N GLU A 227 17.42 -4.46 28.82
CA GLU A 227 17.50 -4.64 30.28
C GLU A 227 16.48 -5.70 30.77
N PRO A 228 16.85 -6.62 31.69
CA PRO A 228 15.95 -7.64 32.21
C PRO A 228 14.85 -7.02 33.09
N VAL A 229 13.59 -7.32 32.78
CA VAL A 229 12.41 -6.73 33.43
C VAL A 229 11.62 -7.73 34.28
N ALA A 230 11.71 -9.03 33.98
CA ALA A 230 11.05 -10.09 34.74
C ALA A 230 11.75 -11.45 34.58
N GLU A 231 11.62 -12.32 35.57
CA GLU A 231 12.00 -13.73 35.51
C GLU A 231 10.76 -14.57 35.15
N ILE A 232 10.89 -15.39 34.11
CA ILE A 232 9.82 -16.24 33.59
C ILE A 232 10.22 -17.70 33.78
N GLU A 233 9.36 -18.48 34.43
CA GLU A 233 9.49 -19.93 34.54
C GLU A 233 8.88 -20.60 33.31
N THR A 234 9.72 -21.38 32.63
CA THR A 234 9.36 -22.22 31.50
C THR A 234 9.41 -23.70 31.90
N ASP A 235 8.94 -24.60 31.03
CA ASP A 235 8.97 -26.05 31.26
C ASP A 235 10.38 -26.63 31.44
N LYS A 236 11.41 -25.90 30.97
CA LYS A 236 12.80 -26.36 30.90
C LYS A 236 13.81 -25.50 31.67
N ALA A 237 13.54 -24.21 31.90
CA ALA A 237 14.41 -23.31 32.68
C ALA A 237 13.70 -22.03 33.15
N VAL A 238 14.30 -21.31 34.11
CA VAL A 238 13.94 -19.92 34.39
C VAL A 238 14.75 -19.02 33.47
N VAL A 239 14.08 -18.14 32.73
CA VAL A 239 14.72 -17.24 31.75
C VAL A 239 14.38 -15.78 32.06
N GLU A 240 15.37 -14.91 31.92
CA GLU A 240 15.19 -13.46 32.08
C GLU A 240 14.55 -12.86 30.82
N PHE A 241 13.47 -12.11 31.01
CA PHE A 241 12.80 -11.37 29.95
C PHE A 241 13.41 -9.98 29.82
N GLU A 242 14.10 -9.73 28.71
CA GLU A 242 14.69 -8.44 28.37
C GLU A 242 13.72 -7.51 27.64
N SER A 243 13.78 -6.21 27.95
CA SER A 243 12.91 -5.21 27.34
C SER A 243 13.33 -4.89 25.90
N TYR A 244 12.40 -5.00 24.94
CA TYR A 244 12.61 -4.54 23.56
C TYR A 244 12.24 -3.06 23.33
N ALA A 245 11.96 -2.31 24.40
CA ALA A 245 11.66 -0.88 24.32
C ALA A 245 12.18 -0.11 25.54
N SER A 246 12.67 1.11 25.31
CA SER A 246 13.14 2.00 26.38
C SER A 246 12.00 2.90 26.88
N GLY A 247 11.87 3.07 28.19
CA GLY A 247 10.82 3.94 28.76
C GLY A 247 10.68 3.86 30.28
N VAL A 248 9.67 4.56 30.81
CA VAL A 248 9.32 4.51 32.23
C VAL A 248 8.21 3.48 32.43
N CYS A 249 8.46 2.48 33.28
CA CYS A 249 7.45 1.49 33.62
C CYS A 249 6.34 2.13 34.44
N ARG A 250 5.07 1.99 34.03
CA ARG A 250 3.97 2.68 34.72
C ARG A 250 3.07 1.78 35.55
N ARG A 251 2.73 0.60 35.04
CA ARG A 251 1.84 -0.35 35.72
C ARG A 251 1.96 -1.76 35.14
N TYR A 252 1.93 -2.77 36.01
CA TYR A 252 1.81 -4.19 35.62
C TYR A 252 0.34 -4.63 35.65
N TRP A 253 -0.08 -5.49 34.73
CA TRP A 253 -1.44 -6.04 34.70
C TRP A 253 -1.42 -7.56 34.91
N SER A 254 -1.78 -8.04 36.10
CA SER A 254 -2.11 -9.45 36.30
C SER A 254 -3.63 -9.64 36.26
N GLN A 255 -4.10 -10.59 35.45
CA GLN A 255 -5.42 -11.18 35.68
C GLN A 255 -5.26 -12.27 36.75
N ARG A 256 -6.36 -12.57 37.47
CA ARG A 256 -6.39 -13.57 38.54
C ARG A 256 -5.75 -14.87 38.05
N ASP A 257 -4.93 -15.47 38.93
CA ASP A 257 -4.05 -16.62 38.74
C ASP A 257 -2.74 -16.35 37.98
N GLN A 258 -1.85 -15.55 38.60
CA GLN A 258 -0.38 -15.45 38.39
C GLN A 258 0.22 -15.45 36.96
N GLN A 259 -0.56 -15.46 35.89
CA GLN A 259 -0.14 -15.30 34.51
C GLN A 259 -0.25 -13.82 34.11
N CYS A 260 0.85 -13.08 34.30
CA CYS A 260 0.93 -11.67 33.96
C CYS A 260 1.39 -11.52 32.50
N ARG A 261 0.55 -11.03 31.58
CA ARG A 261 0.87 -10.99 30.13
C ARG A 261 1.34 -9.63 29.59
N ARG A 262 1.31 -8.55 30.39
CA ARG A 262 1.47 -7.17 29.85
C ARG A 262 2.14 -6.18 30.81
N MET A 263 3.12 -5.44 30.28
CA MET A 263 3.73 -4.26 30.92
C MET A 263 3.58 -3.04 30.00
N ARG A 264 3.26 -1.87 30.56
CA ARG A 264 3.13 -0.61 29.78
C ARG A 264 4.28 0.35 30.10
N LEU A 265 5.07 0.68 29.09
CA LEU A 265 6.09 1.73 29.13
C LEU A 265 5.57 3.01 28.50
N LEU A 266 5.92 4.14 29.10
CA LEU A 266 5.79 5.46 28.45
C LEU A 266 7.14 5.85 27.83
N PRO A 267 7.14 6.49 26.64
CA PRO A 267 8.35 7.00 26.02
C PRO A 267 9.01 7.99 26.98
N LYS A 268 10.32 7.82 27.16
CA LYS A 268 11.16 8.76 27.89
C LYS A 268 11.06 10.12 27.18
N GLU A 269 10.86 11.20 27.93
CA GLU A 269 11.04 12.54 27.35
C GLU A 269 12.46 12.63 26.78
N PRO A 270 12.65 13.17 25.56
CA PRO A 270 13.94 13.11 24.90
C PRO A 270 14.98 13.88 25.72
N SER A 271 15.87 13.15 26.40
CA SER A 271 17.13 13.70 26.85
C SER A 271 17.93 14.09 25.62
N GLN A 272 18.45 15.30 25.61
CA GLN A 272 19.21 15.93 24.53
C GLN A 272 20.38 15.04 24.06
N ALA A 273 20.12 14.13 23.12
CA ALA A 273 21.16 13.53 22.31
C ALA A 273 21.63 14.61 21.34
N ALA A 274 22.91 14.97 21.43
CA ALA A 274 23.52 16.04 20.66
C ALA A 274 23.23 15.87 19.16
N ARG A 275 22.43 16.76 18.59
CA ARG A 275 22.19 16.82 17.15
C ARG A 275 23.52 17.11 16.47
N VAL A 276 24.05 16.15 15.72
CA VAL A 276 25.22 16.35 14.87
C VAL A 276 24.82 17.29 13.72
N PHE A 277 25.30 18.52 13.79
CA PHE A 277 25.04 19.55 12.78
C PHE A 277 26.01 19.36 11.62
N ALA A 278 25.59 18.67 10.55
CA ALA A 278 26.38 18.49 9.33
C ALA A 278 25.64 19.02 8.08
N THR A 279 26.39 19.52 7.10
CA THR A 279 25.83 19.89 5.79
C THR A 279 25.42 18.65 4.98
N PRO A 280 24.44 18.73 4.06
CA PRO A 280 23.97 17.58 3.28
C PRO A 280 25.09 16.87 2.50
N VAL A 281 26.04 17.65 1.97
CA VAL A 281 27.19 17.13 1.21
C VAL A 281 28.19 16.44 2.14
N ALA A 282 28.45 16.99 3.34
CA ALA A 282 29.33 16.34 4.33
C ALA A 282 28.73 15.02 4.84
N ARG A 283 27.40 14.95 5.02
CA ARG A 283 26.73 13.73 5.45
C ARG A 283 26.80 12.62 4.40
N GLN A 284 26.66 12.98 3.14
CA GLN A 284 26.78 12.03 2.03
C GLN A 284 28.22 11.53 1.89
N LEU A 285 29.20 12.42 1.97
CA LEU A 285 30.61 12.06 1.87
C LEU A 285 31.07 11.16 3.03
N ALA A 286 30.64 11.43 4.26
CA ALA A 286 30.96 10.60 5.40
C ALA A 286 30.33 9.20 5.30
N TYR A 287 29.13 9.09 4.74
CA TYR A 287 28.48 7.80 4.47
C TYR A 287 29.25 6.99 3.42
N ASP A 288 29.68 7.63 2.33
CA ASP A 288 30.41 6.98 1.24
C ASP A 288 31.83 6.55 1.67
N SER A 289 32.43 7.25 2.64
CA SER A 289 33.77 6.96 3.17
C SER A 289 33.77 6.22 4.52
N GLY A 290 32.60 5.84 5.04
CA GLY A 290 32.49 5.07 6.30
C GLY A 290 32.87 5.82 7.58
N ILE A 291 32.85 7.16 7.57
CA ILE A 291 33.28 8.01 8.69
C ILE A 291 32.09 8.35 9.60
N ASP A 292 32.27 8.18 10.92
CA ASP A 292 31.27 8.61 11.90
C ASP A 292 31.33 10.13 12.13
N LEU A 293 30.27 10.82 11.73
CA LEU A 293 30.12 12.27 11.88
C LEU A 293 30.09 12.74 13.34
N ALA A 294 29.84 11.85 14.31
CA ALA A 294 29.90 12.21 15.72
C ALA A 294 31.34 12.50 16.21
N ALA A 295 32.35 12.01 15.48
CA ALA A 295 33.77 12.17 15.79
C ALA A 295 34.47 13.26 14.96
N VAL A 296 33.74 13.99 14.12
CA VAL A 296 34.29 15.02 13.22
C VAL A 296 34.04 16.42 13.78
N ASP A 297 35.11 17.18 14.00
CA ASP A 297 35.02 18.58 14.45
C ASP A 297 34.56 19.50 13.31
N GLY A 298 33.41 20.15 13.49
CA GLY A 298 32.81 21.02 12.47
C GLY A 298 33.32 22.45 12.51
N THR A 299 33.88 22.94 11.40
CA THR A 299 34.43 24.31 11.29
C THR A 299 33.47 25.34 10.68
N GLY A 300 32.27 24.92 10.26
CA GLY A 300 31.26 25.80 9.68
C GLY A 300 30.51 26.67 10.70
N PRO A 301 29.71 27.66 10.23
CA PRO A 301 28.96 28.58 11.09
C PRO A 301 28.02 27.84 12.06
N GLY A 302 28.22 28.04 13.36
CA GLY A 302 27.47 27.36 14.42
C GLY A 302 27.95 25.95 14.75
N GLY A 303 29.23 25.63 14.49
CA GLY A 303 29.82 24.31 14.79
C GLY A 303 29.38 23.22 13.81
N ARG A 304 29.04 23.61 12.57
CA ARG A 304 28.49 22.71 11.56
C ARG A 304 29.62 22.02 10.79
N ILE A 305 29.55 20.70 10.63
CA ILE A 305 30.47 19.89 9.83
C ILE A 305 30.25 20.18 8.35
N VAL A 306 31.28 20.74 7.71
CA VAL A 306 31.31 21.04 6.27
C VAL A 306 32.10 19.98 5.51
N LYS A 307 32.00 20.01 4.17
CA LYS A 307 32.63 19.00 3.31
C LYS A 307 34.13 18.89 3.57
N GLU A 308 34.78 20.03 3.80
CA GLU A 308 36.21 20.16 4.05
C GLU A 308 36.65 19.56 5.39
N ASP A 309 35.75 19.39 6.36
CA ASP A 309 36.06 18.73 7.63
C ASP A 309 36.11 17.21 7.46
N VAL A 310 35.17 16.64 6.69
CA VAL A 310 35.14 15.21 6.38
C VAL A 310 36.32 14.83 5.48
N LEU A 311 36.66 15.67 4.50
CA LEU A 311 37.85 15.46 3.65
C LEU A 311 39.15 15.47 4.45
N ARG A 312 39.28 16.33 5.47
CA ARG A 312 40.46 16.35 6.35
C ARG A 312 40.63 15.06 7.14
N VAL A 313 39.54 14.44 7.57
CA VAL A 313 39.59 13.14 8.27
C VAL A 313 39.95 12.02 7.29
N ILE A 314 39.43 12.05 6.05
CA ILE A 314 39.81 11.13 4.98
C ILE A 314 41.31 11.25 4.67
N GLU A 315 41.83 12.48 4.56
CA GLU A 315 43.24 12.75 4.28
C GLU A 315 44.16 12.35 5.45
N ALA A 316 43.71 12.52 6.70
CA ALA A 316 44.44 12.11 7.89
C ALA A 316 44.49 10.58 8.09
N ASP A 317 43.44 9.85 7.69
CA ASP A 317 43.44 8.37 7.71
C ASP A 317 44.39 7.78 6.66
N THR A 318 44.66 8.49 5.56
CA THR A 318 45.66 8.06 4.56
C THR A 318 47.12 8.20 5.00
N GLU A 319 47.43 8.94 6.07
CA GLU A 319 48.81 9.06 6.60
C GLU A 319 49.16 8.02 7.68
N THR A 320 48.21 7.15 8.07
CA THR A 320 48.44 6.09 9.06
C THR A 320 48.24 4.70 8.47
N THR A 321 49.02 4.36 7.44
CA THR A 321 49.17 2.97 6.99
C THR A 321 50.48 2.42 7.58
N PRO A 322 50.44 1.45 8.52
CA PRO A 322 51.60 0.65 8.83
C PRO A 322 51.89 -0.33 7.69
N GLU A 323 53.15 -0.31 7.29
CA GLU A 323 53.85 -1.22 6.39
C GLU A 323 53.61 -2.70 6.78
N PRO A 324 53.24 -3.62 5.85
CA PRO A 324 53.11 -5.03 6.19
C PRO A 324 54.49 -5.71 6.26
N GLU A 325 54.81 -6.25 7.44
CA GLU A 325 55.93 -7.18 7.66
C GLU A 325 55.68 -8.56 7.02
N PRO A 326 56.74 -9.35 6.76
CA PRO A 326 56.73 -10.47 5.82
C PRO A 326 56.12 -11.74 6.40
N THR A 327 55.40 -12.49 5.57
CA THR A 327 54.91 -13.84 5.88
C THR A 327 55.91 -14.88 5.37
N PRO A 328 56.20 -15.98 6.11
CA PRO A 328 57.28 -16.92 5.81
C PRO A 328 56.99 -17.88 4.63
N GLU A 329 58.08 -18.44 4.10
CA GLU A 329 58.19 -19.44 3.03
C GLU A 329 57.49 -20.80 3.30
N PRO A 330 57.23 -21.61 2.25
CA PRO A 330 56.19 -22.64 2.24
C PRO A 330 56.63 -23.98 2.84
N VAL A 331 55.65 -24.72 3.39
CA VAL A 331 55.79 -26.15 3.69
C VAL A 331 55.13 -26.95 2.58
N ALA A 332 55.87 -27.95 2.11
CA ALA A 332 55.66 -28.81 0.95
C ALA A 332 54.21 -29.24 0.63
N GLU A 333 53.89 -29.15 -0.67
CA GLU A 333 52.73 -29.76 -1.31
C GLU A 333 52.77 -31.30 -1.18
N VAL A 334 51.62 -31.88 -0.83
CA VAL A 334 51.30 -33.28 -1.11
C VAL A 334 50.27 -33.25 -2.25
N GLU A 335 50.70 -33.68 -3.43
CA GLU A 335 49.81 -33.93 -4.57
C GLU A 335 48.82 -35.05 -4.25
N VAL A 336 47.52 -34.76 -4.38
CA VAL A 336 46.48 -35.77 -4.59
C VAL A 336 45.67 -35.35 -5.81
N GLN A 337 45.59 -36.25 -6.77
CA GLN A 337 45.01 -36.10 -8.11
C GLN A 337 43.50 -35.80 -8.07
N PRO A 338 42.95 -34.99 -9.01
CA PRO A 338 41.51 -34.86 -9.15
C PRO A 338 40.92 -36.10 -9.83
N GLU A 339 39.88 -36.63 -9.19
CA GLU A 339 39.03 -37.72 -9.66
C GLU A 339 38.12 -37.22 -10.79
N ALA A 340 37.92 -38.05 -11.82
CA ALA A 340 37.28 -37.69 -13.08
C ALA A 340 35.77 -37.41 -12.94
N GLU A 341 35.32 -36.27 -13.46
CA GLU A 341 33.91 -35.97 -13.72
C GLU A 341 33.44 -36.69 -15.01
N PRO A 342 32.16 -37.14 -15.08
CA PRO A 342 31.65 -37.86 -16.24
C PRO A 342 31.38 -36.90 -17.42
N GLU A 343 31.79 -37.32 -18.62
CA GLU A 343 31.49 -36.64 -19.89
C GLU A 343 29.97 -36.48 -20.11
N VAL A 344 29.52 -35.24 -20.28
CA VAL A 344 28.19 -34.90 -20.78
C VAL A 344 28.32 -34.63 -22.29
N GLU A 345 27.52 -35.34 -23.09
CA GLU A 345 27.45 -35.18 -24.55
C GLU A 345 27.12 -33.72 -24.97
N PRO A 346 27.61 -33.25 -26.13
CA PRO A 346 27.53 -31.84 -26.48
C PRO A 346 26.08 -31.40 -26.73
N VAL A 347 25.66 -30.38 -25.97
CA VAL A 347 24.44 -29.62 -26.21
C VAL A 347 24.60 -28.85 -27.52
N VAL A 348 23.61 -28.98 -28.40
CA VAL A 348 23.49 -28.22 -29.65
C VAL A 348 23.64 -26.73 -29.36
N GLU A 349 24.63 -26.07 -29.97
CA GLU A 349 24.80 -24.61 -29.92
C GLU A 349 23.51 -23.95 -30.41
N VAL A 350 22.75 -23.39 -29.47
CA VAL A 350 21.64 -22.48 -29.78
C VAL A 350 22.29 -21.19 -30.24
N GLU A 351 22.01 -20.79 -31.49
CA GLU A 351 22.43 -19.50 -32.04
C GLU A 351 22.11 -18.39 -31.02
N ALA A 352 23.15 -17.69 -30.55
CA ALA A 352 23.01 -16.61 -29.60
C ALA A 352 22.07 -15.54 -30.19
N GLU A 353 20.93 -15.30 -29.53
CA GLU A 353 20.07 -14.19 -29.91
C GLU A 353 20.88 -12.88 -29.89
N PRO A 354 20.70 -11.98 -30.88
CA PRO A 354 21.46 -10.75 -30.93
C PRO A 354 21.21 -9.95 -29.65
N GLU A 355 22.29 -9.54 -28.98
CA GLU A 355 22.19 -8.74 -27.76
C GLU A 355 21.32 -7.50 -28.02
N PRO A 356 20.40 -7.17 -27.10
CA PRO A 356 19.51 -6.05 -27.29
C PRO A 356 20.30 -4.74 -27.43
N GLU A 357 20.12 -4.06 -28.55
CA GLU A 357 20.79 -2.79 -28.84
C GLU A 357 20.40 -1.72 -27.82
N LEU A 358 21.38 -1.22 -27.07
CA LEU A 358 21.18 -0.12 -26.13
C LEU A 358 21.13 1.21 -26.87
N VAL A 359 19.92 1.65 -27.23
CA VAL A 359 19.71 2.98 -27.83
C VAL A 359 19.81 4.07 -26.76
N PRO A 360 20.80 4.97 -26.82
CA PRO A 360 20.99 6.01 -25.82
C PRO A 360 19.89 7.08 -25.87
N LEU A 361 19.38 7.48 -24.71
CA LEU A 361 18.36 8.52 -24.60
C LEU A 361 18.94 9.91 -24.86
N SER A 362 18.16 10.79 -25.50
CA SER A 362 18.49 12.20 -25.64
C SER A 362 18.54 12.91 -24.28
N ARG A 363 19.31 14.00 -24.17
CA ARG A 363 19.41 14.81 -22.93
C ARG A 363 18.05 15.30 -22.44
N MET A 364 17.15 15.68 -23.37
CA MET A 364 15.79 16.08 -23.05
C MET A 364 15.01 14.94 -22.39
N ARG A 365 15.05 13.73 -22.97
CA ARG A 365 14.37 12.54 -22.42
C ARG A 365 14.93 12.13 -21.07
N GLN A 366 16.25 12.22 -20.88
CA GLN A 366 16.87 11.97 -19.58
C GLN A 366 16.37 12.95 -18.50
N GLN A 367 16.23 14.23 -18.85
CA GLN A 367 15.70 15.23 -17.91
C GLN A 367 14.22 15.02 -17.61
N ILE A 368 13.39 14.71 -18.62
CA ILE A 368 11.97 14.37 -18.43
C ILE A 368 11.84 13.15 -17.51
N ALA A 369 12.64 12.09 -17.74
CA ALA A 369 12.65 10.90 -16.90
C ALA A 369 13.01 11.25 -15.45
N ARG A 370 14.05 12.05 -15.23
CA ARG A 370 14.48 12.50 -13.91
C ARG A 370 13.37 13.25 -13.18
N VAL A 371 12.73 14.24 -13.83
CA VAL A 371 11.65 15.03 -13.23
C VAL A 371 10.40 14.19 -12.96
N THR A 372 10.07 13.28 -13.88
CA THR A 372 8.90 12.39 -13.74
C THR A 372 9.08 11.41 -12.58
N ILE A 373 10.25 10.76 -12.49
CA ILE A 373 10.60 9.87 -11.37
C ILE A 373 10.51 10.64 -10.07
N ARG A 374 11.15 11.81 -9.99
CA ARG A 374 11.11 12.67 -8.80
C ARG A 374 9.68 13.03 -8.40
N SER A 375 8.85 13.45 -9.35
CA SER A 375 7.45 13.78 -9.07
C SER A 375 6.69 12.59 -8.51
N LYS A 376 6.82 11.41 -9.14
CA LYS A 376 6.11 10.19 -8.73
C LYS A 376 6.61 9.59 -7.41
N SER A 377 7.90 9.75 -7.09
CA SER A 377 8.48 9.24 -5.84
C SER A 377 8.24 10.18 -4.65
N GLU A 378 8.37 11.50 -4.85
CA GLU A 378 8.26 12.48 -3.76
C GLU A 378 6.81 12.85 -3.42
N LYS A 379 5.90 12.83 -4.41
CA LYS A 379 4.52 13.32 -4.24
C LYS A 379 3.52 12.15 -4.22
N PRO A 380 2.68 12.02 -3.18
CA PRO A 380 1.59 11.05 -3.17
C PRO A 380 0.52 11.49 -4.16
N HIS A 381 0.26 10.66 -5.18
CA HIS A 381 -0.76 10.92 -6.19
C HIS A 381 -2.03 10.14 -5.87
N PHE A 382 -3.18 10.81 -5.99
CA PHE A 382 -4.48 10.17 -6.07
C PHE A 382 -5.24 10.78 -7.25
N TYR A 383 -6.19 10.03 -7.81
CA TYR A 383 -6.89 10.41 -9.02
C TYR A 383 -8.37 10.58 -8.71
N VAL A 384 -8.97 11.63 -9.28
CA VAL A 384 -10.40 11.91 -9.19
C VAL A 384 -10.92 12.00 -10.61
N ASN A 385 -11.95 11.21 -10.91
CA ASN A 385 -12.61 11.20 -12.21
C ASN A 385 -14.04 11.72 -12.02
N THR A 386 -14.50 12.55 -12.96
CA THR A 386 -15.88 13.02 -13.01
C THR A 386 -16.29 13.17 -14.46
N ASP A 387 -17.54 12.84 -14.75
CA ASP A 387 -18.14 13.14 -16.05
C ASP A 387 -18.73 14.54 -16.04
N VAL A 388 -18.59 15.26 -17.16
CA VAL A 388 -19.09 16.63 -17.31
C VAL A 388 -19.94 16.69 -18.56
N ASP A 389 -21.21 17.06 -18.41
CA ASP A 389 -22.10 17.34 -19.54
C ASP A 389 -21.68 18.65 -20.20
N MET A 390 -21.25 18.55 -21.46
CA MET A 390 -20.75 19.68 -22.26
C MET A 390 -21.81 20.35 -23.14
N THR A 391 -23.08 19.94 -23.08
CA THR A 391 -24.15 20.41 -23.99
C THR A 391 -24.27 21.94 -24.00
N GLU A 392 -24.46 22.55 -22.82
CA GLU A 392 -24.58 24.02 -22.69
C GLU A 392 -23.26 24.73 -23.02
N ALA A 393 -22.11 24.16 -22.62
CA ALA A 393 -20.80 24.72 -22.92
C ALA A 393 -20.53 24.76 -24.44
N MET A 394 -20.98 23.75 -25.17
CA MET A 394 -20.88 23.69 -26.63
C MET A 394 -21.79 24.70 -27.33
N MET A 395 -23.00 24.94 -26.80
CA MET A 395 -23.89 25.99 -27.28
C MET A 395 -23.28 27.37 -27.06
N LEU A 396 -22.73 27.64 -25.87
CA LEU A 396 -22.03 28.89 -25.57
C LEU A 396 -20.83 29.08 -26.51
N ARG A 397 -20.04 28.04 -26.76
CA ARG A 397 -18.91 28.08 -27.70
C ARG A 397 -19.35 28.46 -29.12
N ALA A 398 -20.48 27.93 -29.58
CA ALA A 398 -21.03 28.25 -30.90
C ALA A 398 -21.44 29.72 -30.98
N GLN A 399 -22.10 30.25 -29.94
CA GLN A 399 -22.46 31.67 -29.85
C GLN A 399 -21.23 32.59 -29.84
N ILE A 400 -20.20 32.25 -29.07
CA ILE A 400 -18.93 33.00 -29.02
C ILE A 400 -18.28 33.03 -30.41
N ASN A 401 -18.17 31.87 -31.07
CA ASN A 401 -17.57 31.79 -32.40
C ASN A 401 -18.38 32.54 -33.46
N GLN A 402 -19.70 32.58 -33.33
CA GLN A 402 -20.55 33.36 -34.23
C GLN A 402 -20.35 34.87 -34.02
N ALA A 403 -20.24 35.33 -32.77
CA ALA A 403 -20.03 36.73 -32.45
C ALA A 403 -18.63 37.22 -32.87
N MET A 404 -17.60 36.39 -32.67
CA MET A 404 -16.20 36.73 -32.98
C MET A 404 -15.80 36.42 -34.44
N ALA A 405 -16.75 36.02 -35.28
CA ALA A 405 -16.47 35.64 -36.67
C ALA A 405 -15.85 36.78 -37.49
N ALA A 406 -16.23 38.03 -37.18
CA ALA A 406 -15.68 39.22 -37.84
C ALA A 406 -14.21 39.49 -37.46
N ASP A 407 -13.80 39.06 -36.27
CA ASP A 407 -12.45 39.30 -35.74
C ASP A 407 -11.45 38.18 -36.11
N GLY A 408 -11.92 37.12 -36.77
CA GLY A 408 -11.09 35.97 -37.16
C GLY A 408 -10.60 35.10 -35.99
N VAL A 409 -11.11 35.33 -34.78
CA VAL A 409 -10.73 34.59 -33.57
C VAL A 409 -11.72 33.45 -33.33
N ARG A 410 -11.20 32.24 -33.05
CA ARG A 410 -12.02 31.05 -32.80
C ARG A 410 -11.72 30.46 -31.42
N ALA A 411 -12.75 30.34 -30.60
CA ALA A 411 -12.71 29.65 -29.32
C ALA A 411 -12.83 28.12 -29.50
N THR A 412 -11.92 27.42 -28.85
CA THR A 412 -11.85 25.96 -28.75
C THR A 412 -12.51 25.47 -27.45
N VAL A 413 -12.67 24.16 -27.34
CA VAL A 413 -13.15 23.54 -26.08
C VAL A 413 -12.09 23.69 -24.98
N ASN A 414 -10.81 23.62 -25.33
CA ASN A 414 -9.71 23.77 -24.38
C ASN A 414 -9.72 25.16 -23.72
N ASP A 415 -10.05 26.21 -24.47
CA ASP A 415 -10.16 27.58 -23.93
C ASP A 415 -11.24 27.70 -22.85
N LEU A 416 -12.38 27.02 -23.05
CA LEU A 416 -13.46 26.96 -22.05
C LEU A 416 -13.01 26.20 -20.80
N ILE A 417 -12.29 25.09 -20.97
CA ILE A 417 -11.77 24.28 -19.85
C ILE A 417 -10.72 25.08 -19.05
N ILE A 418 -9.83 25.81 -19.73
CA ILE A 418 -8.84 26.67 -19.09
C ILE A 418 -9.53 27.77 -18.30
N ALA A 419 -10.51 28.47 -18.91
CA ALA A 419 -11.27 29.50 -18.22
C ALA A 419 -11.98 28.96 -16.97
N ALA A 420 -12.66 27.81 -17.09
CA ALA A 420 -13.31 27.14 -15.96
C ALA A 420 -12.31 26.75 -14.86
N SER A 421 -11.14 26.23 -15.24
CA SER A 421 -10.07 25.84 -14.30
C SER A 421 -9.52 27.04 -13.54
N VAL A 422 -9.30 28.17 -14.22
CA VAL A 422 -8.84 29.42 -13.59
C VAL A 422 -9.89 29.96 -12.62
N ILE A 423 -11.17 29.94 -12.99
CA ILE A 423 -12.27 30.34 -12.10
C ILE A 423 -12.31 29.45 -10.84
N ALA A 424 -12.13 28.14 -11.02
CA ALA A 424 -12.09 27.19 -9.91
C ALA A 424 -10.88 27.43 -8.99
N LEU A 425 -9.69 27.65 -9.54
CA LEU A 425 -8.47 27.93 -8.76
C LEU A 425 -8.59 29.24 -7.97
N LYS A 426 -9.23 30.27 -8.53
CA LYS A 426 -9.52 31.53 -7.81
C LYS A 426 -10.49 31.31 -6.65
N ARG A 427 -11.50 30.45 -6.82
CA ARG A 427 -12.47 30.11 -5.77
C ARG A 427 -11.87 29.21 -4.68
N PHE A 428 -10.91 28.36 -5.04
CA PHE A 428 -10.25 27.43 -4.13
C PHE A 428 -8.72 27.58 -4.19
N PRO A 429 -8.15 28.66 -3.59
CA PRO A 429 -6.74 29.00 -3.72
C PRO A 429 -5.77 27.93 -3.23
N LYS A 430 -6.21 27.02 -2.34
CA LYS A 430 -5.37 25.91 -1.84
C LYS A 430 -4.88 24.98 -2.93
N PHE A 431 -5.58 24.90 -4.07
CA PHE A 431 -5.15 24.12 -5.23
C PHE A 431 -4.14 24.86 -6.12
N ASN A 432 -3.96 26.17 -5.92
CA ASN A 432 -2.92 26.98 -6.56
C ASN A 432 -1.77 27.24 -5.55
N ALA A 433 -1.23 26.18 -4.98
CA ALA A 433 -0.18 26.23 -3.96
C ALA A 433 0.82 25.09 -4.16
N TYR A 434 2.03 25.25 -3.62
CA TYR A 434 3.01 24.18 -3.57
C TYR A 434 3.50 23.93 -2.15
N TYR A 435 3.91 22.69 -1.87
CA TYR A 435 4.43 22.30 -0.57
C TYR A 435 5.93 22.58 -0.51
N GLU A 436 6.37 23.31 0.51
CA GLU A 436 7.76 23.70 0.74
C GLU A 436 8.02 23.74 2.26
N GLU A 437 9.12 23.13 2.71
CA GLU A 437 9.62 23.21 4.10
C GLU A 437 8.59 22.93 5.23
N GLY A 438 7.65 22.01 5.02
CA GLY A 438 6.65 21.69 6.05
C GLY A 438 5.38 22.53 5.99
N GLY A 439 5.26 23.43 5.00
CA GLY A 439 4.12 24.31 4.81
C GLY A 439 3.59 24.34 3.37
N LEU A 440 2.44 24.99 3.19
CA LEU A 440 1.89 25.31 1.88
C LEU A 440 2.21 26.76 1.54
N ARG A 441 2.89 26.96 0.42
CA ARG A 441 3.09 28.27 -0.18
C ARG A 441 2.00 28.54 -1.21
N MET A 442 1.18 29.53 -0.93
CA MET A 442 0.06 29.96 -1.77
C MET A 442 0.55 30.89 -2.88
N ASN A 443 -0.03 30.81 -4.07
CA ASN A 443 0.26 31.73 -5.17
C ASN A 443 -0.89 32.73 -5.39
N ASP A 444 -0.54 34.00 -5.61
CA ASP A 444 -1.51 35.06 -5.90
C ASP A 444 -1.96 35.05 -7.37
N GLU A 445 -1.06 34.66 -8.27
CA GLU A 445 -1.31 34.57 -9.70
C GLU A 445 -1.56 33.13 -10.15
N VAL A 446 -2.39 32.97 -11.16
CA VAL A 446 -2.70 31.67 -11.78
C VAL A 446 -1.96 31.56 -13.10
N ASN A 447 -0.93 30.72 -13.13
CA ASN A 447 -0.18 30.37 -14.33
C ASN A 447 -0.60 28.96 -14.80
N VAL A 448 -1.06 28.85 -16.05
CA VAL A 448 -1.54 27.56 -16.61
C VAL A 448 -0.54 27.07 -17.65
N GLY A 449 0.13 25.96 -17.35
CA GLY A 449 0.96 25.25 -18.33
C GLY A 449 0.11 24.33 -19.19
N ILE A 450 0.22 24.46 -20.52
CA ILE A 450 -0.48 23.59 -21.48
C ILE A 450 0.53 22.61 -22.06
N ALA A 451 0.28 21.32 -21.82
CA ALA A 451 1.07 20.24 -22.38
C ALA A 451 0.77 20.11 -23.89
N MET A 452 1.78 20.29 -24.73
CA MET A 452 1.65 20.12 -26.19
C MET A 452 2.55 18.98 -26.64
N ALA A 453 1.97 17.99 -27.31
CA ALA A 453 2.75 16.90 -27.89
C ALA A 453 3.41 17.37 -29.19
N VAL A 454 4.73 17.21 -29.26
CA VAL A 454 5.54 17.41 -30.47
C VAL A 454 6.24 16.11 -30.84
N GLU A 455 6.75 15.98 -32.07
CA GLU A 455 7.40 14.74 -32.54
C GLU A 455 8.59 14.32 -31.65
N GLU A 456 9.31 15.30 -31.10
CA GLU A 456 10.48 15.06 -30.26
C GLU A 456 10.14 14.71 -28.79
N GLY A 457 8.92 15.00 -28.33
CA GLY A 457 8.50 14.78 -26.95
C GLY A 457 7.34 15.67 -26.46
N LEU A 458 7.29 15.85 -25.15
CA LEU A 458 6.37 16.77 -24.45
C LEU A 458 7.14 17.93 -23.83
#